data_AF-A0A6P7Z0P8-F1
#
_entry.id   AF-A0A6P7Z0P8-F1
#
_cell.length_a   1.000
_cell.length_b   1.000
_cell.length_c   1.000
_cell.angle_alpha   90.00
_cell.angle_beta   90.00
_cell.angle_gamma   90.00
#
_symmetry.space_group_name_H-M   'P 1'
#
loop_
_entity.id
_entity.type
_entity.pdbx_description
1 polymer ?
#
loop_
_entity_poly.entity_id
_entity_poly.type
_entity_poly.pdbx_seq_one_letter_code
_entity_poly.pdbx_strand_id
1 'polypeptide(L)'
;MAATVIPELLEEIHCDSLDSRKAIFSRPNDAESGKERKDHQGEHPKCTAGTSACRSGELSAIGCTLTLTPKKRMAHKEQKRMNSQRLVLQYVVPCMESYGLCIVDNFVGHKCGEKILQEVQTLYQFGNFQDGELANQKSGSTRAIRGDKILWVEGSEQGCENIGVLLSKMDKLIMYADGKLGHYKIRGRHKAMVACYPGNGTGYVRHVDNPNGDGRCITCIYYLNKNWDSKVHGGVLRIFPEGKSYVADVEPLFDRLLFFWSDRRNPHEVQPSYATRYAMTVWYFDAEERAEAKQKFRNLNAAKKKEAPPSEAE
;
A
#
# COMPACT_ATOMS: atom_id res chain seq x y z
N MET A 1 -15.67 -28.87 5.77
CA MET A 1 -15.98 -28.90 4.32
C MET A 1 -15.08 -27.89 3.65
N ALA A 2 -14.08 -28.35 2.90
CA ALA A 2 -13.16 -27.49 2.16
C ALA A 2 -13.95 -26.74 1.08
N ALA A 3 -13.92 -25.41 1.10
CA ALA A 3 -14.54 -24.60 0.07
C ALA A 3 -13.70 -24.73 -1.21
N THR A 4 -14.20 -25.53 -2.15
CA THR A 4 -13.73 -25.58 -3.53
C THR A 4 -14.02 -24.22 -4.15
N VAL A 5 -12.99 -23.39 -4.31
CA VAL A 5 -13.09 -22.12 -5.02
C VAL A 5 -13.25 -22.43 -6.50
N ILE A 6 -14.38 -22.00 -7.07
CA ILE A 6 -14.72 -22.15 -8.49
C ILE A 6 -13.63 -21.46 -9.34
N PRO A 7 -12.85 -22.19 -10.15
CA PRO A 7 -11.77 -21.61 -10.96
C PRO A 7 -12.29 -20.74 -12.12
N GLU A 8 -13.51 -20.99 -12.60
CA GLU A 8 -14.01 -20.42 -13.86
C GLU A 8 -14.45 -18.95 -13.78
N LEU A 9 -14.68 -18.38 -12.58
CA LEU A 9 -15.00 -16.95 -12.45
C LEU A 9 -13.75 -16.04 -12.38
N LEU A 10 -12.55 -16.62 -12.31
CA LEU A 10 -11.28 -15.91 -12.13
C LEU A 10 -10.62 -15.49 -13.46
N GLU A 11 -10.99 -16.09 -14.59
CA GLU A 11 -10.33 -15.81 -15.88
C GLU A 11 -10.76 -14.48 -16.54
N GLU A 12 -11.88 -13.87 -16.14
CA GLU A 12 -12.33 -12.59 -16.71
C GLU A 12 -11.88 -11.33 -15.94
N ILE A 13 -11.12 -11.48 -14.85
CA ILE A 13 -10.62 -10.34 -14.05
C ILE A 13 -9.15 -10.08 -14.40
N HIS A 14 -8.89 -9.52 -15.59
CA HIS A 14 -7.55 -9.02 -15.92
C HIS A 14 -7.30 -7.65 -15.28
N CYS A 15 -6.86 -7.68 -14.03
CA CYS A 15 -6.22 -6.59 -13.31
C CYS A 15 -4.95 -7.16 -12.65
N ASP A 16 -3.81 -6.50 -12.82
CA ASP A 16 -2.49 -6.91 -12.25
C ASP A 16 -2.52 -7.20 -10.73
N SER A 17 -3.58 -6.74 -10.06
CA SER A 17 -4.01 -7.12 -8.71
C SER A 17 -3.99 -8.63 -8.43
N LEU A 18 -4.26 -9.51 -9.41
CA LEU A 18 -4.24 -10.96 -9.19
C LEU A 18 -2.82 -11.54 -9.05
N ASP A 19 -1.84 -11.02 -9.79
CA ASP A 19 -0.45 -11.44 -9.68
C ASP A 19 0.19 -10.93 -8.39
N SER A 20 -0.17 -9.71 -7.96
CA SER A 20 0.23 -9.15 -6.65
C SER A 20 -0.14 -10.08 -5.50
N ARG A 21 -1.28 -10.79 -5.55
CA ARG A 21 -1.74 -11.69 -4.47
C ARG A 21 -0.77 -12.82 -4.15
N LYS A 22 -0.13 -13.45 -5.15
CA LYS A 22 0.77 -14.58 -4.92
C LYS A 22 2.04 -14.16 -4.17
N ALA A 23 2.47 -12.91 -4.30
CA ALA A 23 3.65 -12.37 -3.64
C ALA A 23 3.40 -11.93 -2.18
N ILE A 24 2.14 -11.64 -1.81
CA ILE A 24 1.80 -11.02 -0.51
C ILE A 24 1.62 -12.07 0.61
N PHE A 25 1.12 -13.25 0.28
CA PHE A 25 0.80 -14.29 1.27
C PHE A 25 1.96 -15.29 1.44
N SER A 26 2.95 -14.92 2.24
CA SER A 26 4.06 -15.82 2.59
C SER A 26 3.58 -16.89 3.59
N ARG A 27 3.78 -18.18 3.26
CA ARG A 27 3.63 -19.27 4.24
C ARG A 27 4.92 -19.40 5.06
N PRO A 28 4.87 -19.74 6.36
CA PRO A 28 6.07 -19.86 7.19
C PRO A 28 7.11 -20.92 6.77
N ASN A 29 6.83 -21.76 5.76
CA ASN A 29 7.64 -22.94 5.43
C ASN A 29 8.39 -22.87 4.09
N ASP A 30 8.41 -21.74 3.39
CA ASP A 30 9.11 -21.63 2.09
C ASP A 30 10.62 -21.30 2.22
N ALA A 31 11.18 -21.42 3.42
CA ALA A 31 12.60 -21.30 3.69
C ALA A 31 13.16 -22.61 4.28
N GLU A 32 13.29 -23.64 3.45
CA GLU A 32 14.37 -24.65 3.51
C GLU A 32 14.11 -25.78 2.50
N SER A 33 14.87 -25.78 1.41
CA SER A 33 15.44 -27.03 0.86
C SER A 33 16.57 -26.68 -0.10
N GLY A 34 17.77 -26.57 0.45
CA GLY A 34 18.98 -26.71 -0.32
C GLY A 34 18.99 -28.08 -1.01
N LYS A 35 19.18 -28.08 -2.33
CA LYS A 35 19.55 -29.28 -3.07
C LYS A 35 20.94 -29.08 -3.65
N GLU A 36 21.88 -29.74 -2.99
CA GLU A 36 23.20 -30.10 -3.47
C GLU A 36 23.15 -30.53 -4.95
N ARG A 37 24.00 -29.93 -5.78
CA ARG A 37 24.32 -30.48 -7.10
C ARG A 37 25.59 -31.30 -6.97
N LYS A 38 25.44 -32.60 -7.15
CA LYS A 38 26.52 -33.58 -7.35
C LYS A 38 27.17 -33.37 -8.72
N ASP A 39 28.49 -33.42 -8.72
CA ASP A 39 29.36 -33.53 -9.89
C ASP A 39 28.99 -34.73 -10.76
N HIS A 40 29.00 -34.56 -12.09
CA HIS A 40 29.29 -35.63 -13.04
C HIS A 40 30.15 -35.09 -14.20
N GLN A 41 31.25 -35.80 -14.40
CA GLN A 41 32.29 -35.64 -15.43
C GLN A 41 31.73 -35.98 -16.81
N GLY A 42 32.31 -35.42 -17.88
CA GLY A 42 32.05 -35.89 -19.25
C GLY A 42 32.51 -34.97 -20.37
N GLU A 43 33.81 -35.05 -20.69
CA GLU A 43 34.40 -35.00 -22.05
C GLU A 43 34.36 -33.70 -22.90
N HIS A 44 35.59 -33.22 -23.18
CA HIS A 44 35.96 -32.33 -24.29
C HIS A 44 35.90 -33.05 -25.66
N PRO A 45 35.85 -32.28 -26.77
CA PRO A 45 37.09 -32.13 -27.54
C PRO A 45 37.41 -30.69 -27.97
N LYS A 46 38.72 -30.47 -28.16
CA LYS A 46 39.42 -29.24 -28.56
C LYS A 46 39.44 -29.05 -30.09
N CYS A 47 39.94 -27.86 -30.46
CA CYS A 47 40.63 -27.45 -31.70
C CYS A 47 39.76 -26.65 -32.69
N THR A 48 40.18 -25.54 -33.29
CA THR A 48 41.49 -24.85 -33.38
C THR A 48 41.26 -23.45 -33.97
N ALA A 49 42.11 -22.49 -33.62
CA ALA A 49 42.20 -21.18 -34.24
C ALA A 49 42.80 -21.26 -35.65
N GLY A 50 42.36 -20.36 -36.54
CA GLY A 50 42.94 -20.14 -37.86
C GLY A 50 42.64 -18.72 -38.35
N THR A 51 43.66 -17.87 -38.35
CA THR A 51 43.73 -16.53 -38.93
C THR A 51 44.06 -16.61 -40.43
N SER A 52 43.39 -15.82 -41.29
CA SER A 52 44.01 -15.28 -42.51
C SER A 52 43.22 -14.11 -43.11
N ALA A 53 43.96 -13.17 -43.70
CA ALA A 53 43.56 -11.83 -44.10
C ALA A 53 43.09 -11.69 -45.57
N CYS A 54 42.38 -10.58 -45.82
CA CYS A 54 42.28 -9.71 -47.01
C CYS A 54 42.25 -10.32 -48.44
N ARG A 55 41.22 -9.97 -49.24
CA ARG A 55 41.31 -9.00 -50.36
C ARG A 55 39.97 -8.77 -51.11
N SER A 56 39.93 -7.58 -51.70
CA SER A 56 38.96 -6.88 -52.57
C SER A 56 38.35 -7.64 -53.75
N GLY A 57 37.11 -7.28 -54.11
CA GLY A 57 36.47 -7.52 -55.41
C GLY A 57 35.14 -6.76 -55.56
N GLU A 58 35.05 -5.91 -56.59
CA GLU A 58 33.94 -5.04 -56.96
C GLU A 58 32.81 -5.75 -57.76
N LEU A 59 31.61 -5.16 -57.66
CA LEU A 59 30.51 -5.03 -58.64
C LEU A 59 29.83 -6.28 -59.23
N SER A 60 28.53 -6.45 -58.93
CA SER A 60 27.43 -6.40 -59.93
C SER A 60 26.07 -6.75 -59.30
N ALA A 61 25.06 -6.00 -59.70
CA ALA A 61 23.70 -6.01 -59.18
C ALA A 61 22.85 -7.17 -59.71
N ILE A 62 22.07 -7.79 -58.82
CA ILE A 62 20.76 -8.38 -59.16
C ILE A 62 19.80 -7.98 -58.04
N GLY A 63 18.87 -7.10 -58.37
CA GLY A 63 17.84 -6.63 -57.46
C GLY A 63 16.90 -7.75 -57.05
N CYS A 64 16.73 -7.91 -55.74
CA CYS A 64 15.60 -8.61 -55.16
C CYS A 64 14.98 -7.68 -54.12
N THR A 65 13.95 -6.97 -54.52
CA THR A 65 13.17 -6.07 -53.66
C THR A 65 12.37 -6.90 -52.67
N LEU A 66 12.95 -7.19 -51.50
CA LEU A 66 12.20 -7.64 -50.33
C LEU A 66 11.80 -6.40 -49.53
N THR A 67 10.56 -5.98 -49.74
CA THR A 67 9.88 -4.98 -48.91
C THR A 67 9.81 -5.50 -47.47
N LEU A 68 10.70 -4.99 -46.61
CA LEU A 68 10.59 -5.15 -45.17
C LEU A 68 9.33 -4.43 -44.69
N THR A 69 8.26 -5.18 -44.50
CA THR A 69 7.05 -4.70 -43.83
C THR A 69 7.42 -4.18 -42.44
N PRO A 70 6.94 -2.98 -42.02
CA PRO A 70 7.19 -2.49 -40.68
C PRO A 70 6.59 -3.45 -39.65
N LYS A 71 7.42 -3.94 -38.72
CA LYS A 71 6.95 -4.69 -37.54
C LYS A 71 5.86 -3.86 -36.85
N LYS A 72 4.63 -4.37 -36.85
CA LYS A 72 3.50 -3.81 -36.09
C LYS A 72 3.99 -3.53 -34.67
N ARG A 73 4.00 -2.26 -34.28
CA ARG A 73 4.06 -1.83 -32.88
C ARG A 73 3.01 -2.65 -32.12
N MET A 74 3.46 -3.45 -31.16
CA MET A 74 2.58 -4.06 -30.17
C MET A 74 1.76 -2.95 -29.54
N ALA A 75 0.45 -2.94 -29.79
CA ALA A 75 -0.45 -1.97 -29.21
C ALA A 75 -0.39 -2.13 -27.69
N HIS A 76 -0.01 -1.05 -26.98
CA HIS A 76 -0.30 -0.93 -25.56
C HIS A 76 -1.82 -1.11 -25.40
N LYS A 77 -2.23 -2.26 -24.86
CA LYS A 77 -3.62 -2.55 -24.55
C LYS A 77 -4.01 -1.54 -23.45
N GLU A 78 -4.77 -0.52 -23.80
CA GLU A 78 -5.36 0.40 -22.81
C GLU A 78 -6.16 -0.45 -21.83
N GLN A 79 -5.67 -0.54 -20.59
CA GLN A 79 -6.34 -1.21 -19.48
C GLN A 79 -7.74 -0.60 -19.36
N LYS A 80 -8.79 -1.36 -19.73
CA LYS A 80 -10.18 -0.90 -19.64
C LYS A 80 -10.49 -0.60 -18.17
N ARG A 81 -10.50 0.69 -17.81
CA ARG A 81 -10.65 1.13 -16.41
C ARG A 81 -11.92 0.52 -15.83
N MET A 82 -11.77 -0.37 -14.85
CA MET A 82 -12.88 -0.98 -14.14
C MET A 82 -13.80 0.11 -13.58
N ASN A 83 -15.11 -0.07 -13.71
CA ASN A 83 -16.08 0.76 -13.00
C ASN A 83 -15.83 0.64 -11.49
N SER A 84 -15.68 1.77 -10.78
CA SER A 84 -15.42 1.81 -9.33
C SER A 84 -16.40 0.97 -8.52
N GLN A 85 -17.69 0.95 -8.90
CA GLN A 85 -18.68 0.12 -8.22
C GLN A 85 -18.42 -1.37 -8.41
N ARG A 86 -18.04 -1.78 -9.63
CA ARG A 86 -17.69 -3.18 -9.93
C ARG A 86 -16.42 -3.60 -9.20
N LEU A 87 -15.41 -2.74 -9.15
CA LEU A 87 -14.20 -2.96 -8.35
C LEU A 87 -14.54 -3.21 -6.88
N VAL A 88 -15.44 -2.41 -6.31
CA VAL A 88 -15.83 -2.57 -4.91
C VAL A 88 -16.57 -3.86 -4.68
N LEU A 89 -17.64 -4.11 -5.43
CA LEU A 89 -18.55 -5.24 -5.19
C LEU A 89 -17.94 -6.60 -5.54
N GLN A 90 -17.08 -6.66 -6.56
CA GLN A 90 -16.50 -7.93 -7.03
C GLN A 90 -15.11 -8.21 -6.48
N TYR A 91 -14.43 -7.20 -5.92
CA TYR A 91 -13.05 -7.37 -5.47
C TYR A 91 -12.82 -6.84 -4.06
N VAL A 92 -13.06 -5.55 -3.77
CA VAL A 92 -12.73 -4.96 -2.45
C VAL A 92 -13.51 -5.63 -1.32
N VAL A 93 -14.84 -5.73 -1.44
CA VAL A 93 -15.70 -6.35 -0.42
C VAL A 93 -15.31 -7.82 -0.18
N PRO A 94 -15.26 -8.69 -1.20
CA PRO A 94 -14.85 -10.09 -1.00
C PRO A 94 -13.45 -10.24 -0.38
N CYS A 95 -12.50 -9.36 -0.72
CA CYS A 95 -11.16 -9.40 -0.14
C CYS A 95 -11.17 -9.03 1.35
N MET A 96 -11.85 -7.95 1.71
CA MET A 96 -11.97 -7.50 3.09
C MET A 96 -12.66 -8.55 3.98
N GLU A 97 -13.68 -9.24 3.46
CA GLU A 97 -14.38 -10.32 4.18
C GLU A 97 -13.51 -11.58 4.34
N SER A 98 -12.79 -11.99 3.28
CA SER A 98 -12.03 -13.24 3.29
C SER A 98 -10.68 -13.13 4.02
N TYR A 99 -9.98 -12.01 3.82
CA TYR A 99 -8.58 -11.84 4.22
C TYR A 99 -8.37 -10.75 5.27
N GLY A 100 -9.36 -9.88 5.49
CA GLY A 100 -9.23 -8.74 6.40
C GLY A 100 -8.45 -7.55 5.83
N LEU A 101 -8.02 -7.63 4.58
CA LEU A 101 -7.27 -6.61 3.84
C LEU A 101 -7.51 -6.72 2.34
N CYS A 102 -7.25 -5.64 1.60
CA CYS A 102 -7.40 -5.57 0.14
C CYS A 102 -6.40 -4.59 -0.48
N ILE A 103 -5.72 -5.00 -1.56
CA ILE A 103 -4.79 -4.16 -2.32
C ILE A 103 -5.32 -3.88 -3.73
N VAL A 104 -5.25 -2.63 -4.14
CA VAL A 104 -5.59 -2.15 -5.50
C VAL A 104 -4.40 -1.39 -6.05
N ASP A 105 -3.71 -2.00 -7.01
CA ASP A 105 -2.60 -1.37 -7.75
C ASP A 105 -3.12 -0.50 -8.91
N ASN A 106 -2.31 0.48 -9.33
CA ASN A 106 -2.63 1.42 -10.41
C ASN A 106 -3.96 2.16 -10.20
N PHE A 107 -4.23 2.59 -8.97
CA PHE A 107 -5.54 3.07 -8.55
C PHE A 107 -6.00 4.34 -9.27
N VAL A 108 -5.17 5.40 -9.27
CA VAL A 108 -5.50 6.66 -9.94
C VAL A 108 -4.81 6.81 -11.30
N GLY A 109 -3.85 5.95 -11.59
CA GLY A 109 -3.03 5.94 -12.79
C GLY A 109 -1.84 6.87 -12.68
N HIS A 110 -0.76 6.52 -13.41
CA HIS A 110 0.54 7.18 -13.31
C HIS A 110 0.51 8.72 -13.37
N LYS A 111 -0.25 9.30 -14.32
CA LYS A 111 -0.33 10.76 -14.48
C LYS A 111 -0.94 11.46 -13.25
N CYS A 112 -1.97 10.86 -12.66
CA CYS A 112 -2.62 11.43 -11.48
C CYS A 112 -1.78 11.20 -10.23
N GLY A 113 -1.23 9.98 -10.09
CA GLY A 113 -0.31 9.64 -9.00
C GLY A 113 0.90 10.57 -8.94
N GLU A 114 1.41 10.99 -10.10
CA GLU A 114 2.57 11.89 -10.15
C GLU A 114 2.27 13.28 -9.61
N LYS A 115 1.12 13.84 -9.97
CA LYS A 115 0.71 15.15 -9.45
C LYS A 115 0.52 15.10 -7.94
N ILE A 116 -0.04 14.02 -7.42
CA ILE A 116 -0.20 13.81 -5.97
C ILE A 116 1.18 13.71 -5.30
N LEU A 117 2.13 12.99 -5.88
CA LEU A 117 3.50 12.91 -5.36
C LEU A 117 4.17 14.29 -5.33
N GLN A 118 4.00 15.10 -6.38
CA GLN A 118 4.53 16.47 -6.44
C GLN A 118 3.95 17.36 -5.33
N GLU A 119 2.64 17.29 -5.08
CA GLU A 119 2.00 18.00 -3.97
C GLU A 119 2.55 17.53 -2.62
N VAL A 120 2.66 16.22 -2.39
CA VAL A 120 3.22 15.67 -1.15
C VAL A 120 4.67 16.07 -0.94
N GLN A 121 5.50 16.08 -1.98
CA GLN A 121 6.89 16.55 -1.91
C GLN A 121 6.96 18.05 -1.60
N THR A 122 6.09 18.86 -2.20
CA THR A 122 5.98 20.30 -1.91
C THR A 122 5.57 20.54 -0.47
N LEU A 123 4.56 19.80 0.02
CA LEU A 123 4.14 19.84 1.42
C LEU A 123 5.28 19.40 2.36
N TYR A 124 6.09 18.40 1.99
CA TYR A 124 7.21 17.99 2.83
C TYR A 124 8.33 19.04 2.89
N GLN A 125 8.59 19.74 1.78
CA GLN A 125 9.62 20.77 1.70
C GLN A 125 9.23 22.07 2.43
N PHE A 126 7.97 22.49 2.31
CA PHE A 126 7.51 23.81 2.76
C PHE A 126 6.45 23.76 3.86
N GLY A 127 5.83 22.60 4.05
CA GLY A 127 4.83 22.40 5.10
C GLY A 127 5.48 22.11 6.44
N ASN A 128 4.77 22.45 7.51
CA ASN A 128 5.23 22.28 8.87
C ASN A 128 5.02 20.83 9.37
N PHE A 129 5.70 19.87 8.74
CA PHE A 129 5.67 18.47 9.15
C PHE A 129 6.16 18.31 10.60
N GLN A 130 5.36 17.64 11.42
CA GLN A 130 5.68 17.35 12.82
C GLN A 130 6.13 15.90 12.98
N ASP A 131 6.91 15.61 14.00
CA ASP A 131 7.23 14.21 14.31
C ASP A 131 5.93 13.45 14.68
N GLY A 132 5.82 12.21 14.21
CA GLY A 132 4.64 11.38 14.45
C GLY A 132 4.51 11.01 15.93
N GLU A 133 3.41 11.42 16.56
CA GLU A 133 3.14 11.09 17.97
C GLU A 133 1.99 10.08 18.13
N LEU A 134 1.91 9.44 19.30
CA LEU A 134 0.72 8.69 19.71
C LEU A 134 -0.20 9.57 20.56
N ALA A 135 -1.51 9.42 20.39
CA ALA A 135 -2.52 10.16 21.15
C ALA A 135 -2.49 9.93 22.68
N ASN A 136 -1.74 8.95 23.19
CA ASN A 136 -1.68 8.56 24.62
C ASN A 136 -0.24 8.24 25.10
N GLN A 137 0.79 8.96 24.64
CA GLN A 137 2.12 8.75 25.21
C GLN A 137 2.12 9.09 26.70
N LYS A 138 2.48 8.11 27.54
CA LYS A 138 2.86 8.36 28.94
C LYS A 138 4.25 8.99 28.95
N SER A 139 4.42 10.12 29.63
CA SER A 139 5.74 10.74 29.84
C SER A 139 6.72 9.71 30.39
N GLY A 140 7.85 9.48 29.70
CA GLY A 140 8.94 8.61 30.16
C GLY A 140 9.30 7.41 29.29
N SER A 141 8.61 7.17 28.15
CA SER A 141 9.04 6.13 27.20
C SER A 141 10.26 6.58 26.39
N THR A 142 11.42 5.95 26.60
CA THR A 142 12.71 6.27 25.95
C THR A 142 12.85 5.73 24.52
N ARG A 143 11.93 4.88 24.04
CA ARG A 143 12.02 4.29 22.69
C ARG A 143 11.09 5.03 21.72
N ALA A 144 11.65 5.52 20.61
CA ALA A 144 10.85 6.07 19.51
C ALA A 144 9.94 4.97 18.94
N ILE A 145 8.63 5.14 19.12
CA ILE A 145 7.59 4.18 18.68
C ILE A 145 7.43 4.22 17.16
N ARG A 146 7.63 5.41 16.58
CA ARG A 146 7.58 5.70 15.15
C ARG A 146 8.62 6.77 14.82
N GLY A 147 9.18 6.71 13.61
CA GLY A 147 10.22 7.61 13.13
C GLY A 147 9.81 8.46 11.93
N ASP A 148 8.52 8.57 11.65
CA ASP A 148 7.99 9.37 10.56
C ASP A 148 7.62 10.79 10.98
N LYS A 149 7.57 11.65 9.97
CA LYS A 149 7.03 13.00 10.06
C LYS A 149 5.67 13.04 9.40
N ILE A 150 4.71 13.75 9.99
CA ILE A 150 3.33 13.81 9.50
C ILE A 150 2.81 15.23 9.32
N LEU A 151 1.86 15.37 8.41
CA LEU A 151 1.03 16.56 8.23
C LEU A 151 -0.41 16.13 7.96
N TRP A 152 -1.37 16.78 8.62
CA TRP A 152 -2.79 16.55 8.40
C TRP A 152 -3.34 17.53 7.37
N VAL A 153 -4.00 17.01 6.33
CA VAL A 153 -4.59 17.80 5.24
C VAL A 153 -6.05 17.44 5.00
N GLU A 154 -6.88 18.43 4.75
CA GLU A 154 -8.29 18.26 4.37
C GLU A 154 -8.42 17.83 2.90
N GLY A 155 -7.49 18.30 2.05
CA GLY A 155 -7.51 18.14 0.60
C GLY A 155 -8.19 19.30 -0.13
N SER A 156 -8.51 20.39 0.58
CA SER A 156 -9.05 21.63 0.00
C SER A 156 -8.12 22.82 0.16
N GLU A 157 -6.97 22.62 0.82
CA GLU A 157 -5.91 23.61 0.92
C GLU A 157 -5.31 23.93 -0.45
N GLN A 158 -4.79 25.15 -0.62
CA GLN A 158 -4.08 25.55 -1.83
C GLN A 158 -2.87 24.63 -2.05
N GLY A 159 -2.73 24.09 -3.27
CA GLY A 159 -1.66 23.15 -3.61
C GLY A 159 -1.91 21.70 -3.16
N CYS A 160 -3.15 21.38 -2.73
CA CYS A 160 -3.59 20.03 -2.37
C CYS A 160 -4.74 19.54 -3.29
N GLU A 161 -4.90 20.11 -4.48
CA GLU A 161 -6.04 19.85 -5.36
C GLU A 161 -6.06 18.38 -5.83
N ASN A 162 -4.91 17.79 -6.17
CA ASN A 162 -4.83 16.39 -6.59
C ASN A 162 -4.95 15.44 -5.39
N ILE A 163 -4.47 15.83 -4.21
CA ILE A 163 -4.77 15.13 -2.95
C ILE A 163 -6.29 15.10 -2.73
N GLY A 164 -7.00 16.23 -2.88
CA GLY A 164 -8.47 16.28 -2.76
C GLY A 164 -9.19 15.35 -3.75
N VAL A 165 -8.71 15.25 -4.98
CA VAL A 165 -9.22 14.29 -5.99
C VAL A 165 -9.00 12.85 -5.54
N LEU A 166 -7.83 12.51 -4.99
CA LEU A 166 -7.55 11.18 -4.44
C LEU A 166 -8.51 10.83 -3.30
N LEU A 167 -8.69 11.75 -2.36
CA LEU A 167 -9.60 11.56 -1.22
C LEU A 167 -11.04 11.35 -1.68
N SER A 168 -11.50 12.14 -2.65
CA SER A 168 -12.85 11.98 -3.24
C SER A 168 -13.03 10.62 -3.91
N LYS A 169 -11.98 10.08 -4.54
CA LYS A 169 -12.01 8.73 -5.14
C LYS A 169 -12.05 7.63 -4.09
N MET A 170 -11.27 7.75 -3.01
CA MET A 170 -11.32 6.81 -1.87
C MET A 170 -12.72 6.82 -1.24
N ASP A 171 -13.29 7.99 -0.99
CA ASP A 171 -14.63 8.16 -0.42
C ASP A 171 -15.70 7.53 -1.29
N LYS A 172 -15.56 7.66 -2.62
CA LYS A 172 -16.45 7.00 -3.57
C LYS A 172 -16.36 5.47 -3.53
N LEU A 173 -15.19 4.88 -3.30
CA LEU A 173 -15.07 3.43 -3.12
C LEU A 173 -15.79 2.96 -1.86
N ILE A 174 -15.58 3.67 -0.74
CA ILE A 174 -16.24 3.36 0.53
C ILE A 174 -17.75 3.53 0.45
N MET A 175 -18.24 4.55 -0.25
CA MET A 175 -19.67 4.73 -0.49
C MET A 175 -20.31 3.54 -1.21
N TYR A 176 -19.62 2.95 -2.20
CA TYR A 176 -20.11 1.73 -2.86
C TYR A 176 -20.02 0.48 -1.98
N ALA A 177 -19.20 0.51 -0.93
CA ALA A 177 -18.98 -0.60 0.00
C ALA A 177 -19.88 -0.52 1.24
N ASP A 178 -20.53 0.63 1.49
CA ASP A 178 -21.37 0.85 2.67
C ASP A 178 -22.50 -0.18 2.75
N GLY A 179 -22.69 -0.77 3.93
CA GLY A 179 -23.61 -1.89 4.15
C GLY A 179 -23.18 -3.23 3.55
N LYS A 180 -21.97 -3.33 2.99
CA LYS A 180 -21.38 -4.58 2.46
C LYS A 180 -20.08 -4.99 3.16
N LEU A 181 -19.59 -4.17 4.09
CA LEU A 181 -18.36 -4.41 4.84
C LEU A 181 -18.70 -4.83 6.27
N GLY A 182 -19.27 -6.03 6.43
CA GLY A 182 -19.74 -6.53 7.71
C GLY A 182 -20.94 -5.74 8.24
N HIS A 183 -20.93 -5.40 9.53
CA HIS A 183 -22.01 -4.65 10.19
C HIS A 183 -21.79 -3.13 10.21
N TYR A 184 -20.67 -2.65 9.67
CA TYR A 184 -20.28 -1.24 9.79
C TYR A 184 -21.16 -0.32 8.94
N LYS A 185 -21.47 0.86 9.50
CA LYS A 185 -22.15 1.96 8.83
C LYS A 185 -21.19 3.14 8.71
N ILE A 186 -20.63 3.32 7.52
CA ILE A 186 -19.53 4.27 7.35
C ILE A 186 -20.10 5.65 7.01
N ARG A 187 -19.85 6.64 7.88
CA ARG A 187 -20.47 7.98 7.78
C ARG A 187 -19.48 9.14 7.75
N GLY A 188 -18.18 8.85 7.80
CA GLY A 188 -17.15 9.86 7.67
C GLY A 188 -15.75 9.27 7.83
N ARG A 189 -14.75 10.13 7.70
CA ARG A 189 -13.35 9.80 7.94
C ARG A 189 -12.63 10.96 8.60
N HIS A 190 -11.43 10.69 9.10
CA HIS A 190 -10.48 11.75 9.45
C HIS A 190 -10.00 12.53 8.20
N LYS A 191 -9.37 13.68 8.46
CA LYS A 191 -8.43 14.32 7.51
C LYS A 191 -7.37 13.30 7.05
N ALA A 192 -6.76 13.56 5.91
CA ALA A 192 -5.67 12.71 5.45
C ALA A 192 -4.40 12.99 6.24
N MET A 193 -3.78 11.94 6.76
CA MET A 193 -2.45 12.01 7.35
C MET A 193 -1.43 11.71 6.26
N VAL A 194 -0.74 12.74 5.78
CA VAL A 194 0.43 12.58 4.91
C VAL A 194 1.62 12.26 5.80
N ALA A 195 2.31 11.16 5.52
CA ALA A 195 3.45 10.69 6.29
C ALA A 195 4.70 10.55 5.42
N CYS A 196 5.84 10.96 5.97
CA CYS A 196 7.16 10.81 5.39
C CYS A 196 8.06 10.07 6.39
N TYR A 197 8.53 8.88 6.00
CA TYR A 197 9.63 8.20 6.68
C TYR A 197 10.92 8.63 5.96
N PRO A 198 11.82 9.39 6.60
CA PRO A 198 12.95 10.03 5.92
C PRO A 198 14.10 9.07 5.57
N GLY A 199 13.94 7.76 5.77
CA GLY A 199 15.00 6.77 5.64
C GLY A 199 15.73 6.52 6.96
N ASN A 200 17.03 6.23 6.91
CA ASN A 200 17.90 6.00 8.08
C ASN A 200 17.42 4.90 9.05
N GLY A 201 16.72 3.89 8.54
CA GLY A 201 16.17 2.81 9.34
C GLY A 201 14.95 3.20 10.17
N THR A 202 14.34 4.36 9.92
CA THR A 202 13.08 4.75 10.57
C THR A 202 11.95 3.79 10.19
N GLY A 203 11.10 3.47 11.15
CA GLY A 203 9.98 2.56 10.99
C GLY A 203 8.88 2.87 12.00
N TYR A 204 7.94 1.95 12.15
CA TYR A 204 6.88 2.02 13.16
C TYR A 204 6.73 0.63 13.77
N VAL A 205 6.96 0.53 15.07
CA VAL A 205 6.77 -0.70 15.83
C VAL A 205 5.37 -1.28 15.65
N ARG A 206 5.24 -2.60 15.88
CA ARG A 206 3.96 -3.29 15.81
C ARG A 206 2.90 -2.65 16.69
N HIS A 207 1.76 -2.34 16.09
CA HIS A 207 0.62 -1.72 16.76
C HIS A 207 -0.70 -2.15 16.13
N VAL A 208 -1.79 -1.73 16.74
CA VAL A 208 -3.16 -1.81 16.21
C VAL A 208 -3.66 -0.39 16.09
N ASP A 209 -4.29 -0.05 14.97
CA ASP A 209 -4.76 1.31 14.72
C ASP A 209 -5.83 1.70 15.74
N ASN A 210 -6.87 0.89 15.90
CA ASN A 210 -7.97 1.09 16.84
C ASN A 210 -8.02 -0.02 17.90
N PRO A 211 -7.15 0.03 18.94
CA PRO A 211 -7.10 -1.02 19.95
C PRO A 211 -8.24 -0.95 20.98
N ASN A 212 -8.89 0.21 21.12
CA ASN A 212 -9.77 0.55 22.24
C ASN A 212 -11.17 1.02 21.81
N GLY A 213 -11.53 0.88 20.53
CA GLY A 213 -12.84 1.23 20.03
C GLY A 213 -13.08 2.75 19.94
N ASP A 214 -12.22 3.48 19.24
CA ASP A 214 -12.35 4.94 19.03
C ASP A 214 -13.25 5.33 17.84
N GLY A 215 -13.81 4.33 17.16
CA GLY A 215 -14.69 4.45 16.02
C GLY A 215 -14.04 4.14 14.67
N ARG A 216 -12.71 4.08 14.57
CA ARG A 216 -12.03 3.78 13.29
C ARG A 216 -12.23 2.31 12.93
N CYS A 217 -12.88 2.04 11.80
CA CYS A 217 -13.17 0.68 11.36
C CYS A 217 -12.31 0.24 10.17
N ILE A 218 -11.98 1.16 9.25
CA ILE A 218 -11.17 0.86 8.06
C ILE A 218 -10.01 1.85 7.96
N THR A 219 -8.81 1.30 7.82
CA THR A 219 -7.60 2.03 7.46
C THR A 219 -7.42 1.94 5.95
N CYS A 220 -7.23 3.08 5.32
CA CYS A 220 -6.98 3.20 3.88
C CYS A 220 -5.66 3.94 3.66
N ILE A 221 -4.69 3.29 3.02
CA ILE A 221 -3.35 3.84 2.76
C ILE A 221 -3.11 3.91 1.26
N TYR A 222 -2.63 5.06 0.78
CA TYR A 222 -2.14 5.22 -0.58
C TYR A 222 -0.64 5.50 -0.61
N TYR A 223 0.08 4.75 -1.43
CA TYR A 223 1.53 4.79 -1.52
C TYR A 223 2.01 5.54 -2.76
N LEU A 224 3.17 6.20 -2.61
CA LEU A 224 3.66 7.23 -3.54
C LEU A 224 5.11 6.98 -4.00
N ASN A 225 5.66 5.79 -3.75
CA ASN A 225 7.10 5.55 -3.87
C ASN A 225 7.45 4.87 -5.19
N LYS A 226 7.98 5.66 -6.13
CA LYS A 226 8.41 5.17 -7.44
C LYS A 226 9.67 4.31 -7.33
N ASN A 227 9.76 3.30 -8.19
CA ASN A 227 10.95 2.45 -8.32
C ASN A 227 11.40 1.87 -6.97
N TRP A 228 10.43 1.53 -6.11
CA TRP A 228 10.72 1.00 -4.78
C TRP A 228 11.14 -0.47 -4.89
N ASP A 229 12.37 -0.78 -4.47
CA ASP A 229 12.83 -2.13 -4.21
C ASP A 229 12.92 -2.36 -2.70
N SER A 230 12.02 -3.17 -2.14
CA SER A 230 11.99 -3.48 -0.71
C SER A 230 13.24 -4.22 -0.21
N LYS A 231 13.97 -4.92 -1.08
CA LYS A 231 15.22 -5.61 -0.68
C LYS A 231 16.36 -4.63 -0.41
N VAL A 232 16.32 -3.46 -1.05
CA VAL A 232 17.33 -2.40 -0.90
C VAL A 232 16.83 -1.32 0.06
N HIS A 233 15.60 -0.84 -0.15
CA HIS A 233 15.04 0.31 0.57
C HIS A 233 14.29 -0.08 1.85
N GLY A 234 13.97 -1.36 2.07
CA GLY A 234 13.15 -1.81 3.20
C GLY A 234 11.72 -1.26 3.15
N GLY A 235 11.23 -0.76 4.30
CA GLY A 235 9.98 0.01 4.39
C GLY A 235 8.68 -0.77 4.14
N VAL A 236 8.74 -2.10 4.17
CA VAL A 236 7.58 -2.99 4.00
C VAL A 236 6.61 -2.80 5.16
N LEU A 237 5.31 -2.67 4.85
CA LEU A 237 4.25 -2.78 5.86
C LEU A 237 3.96 -4.27 6.06
N ARG A 238 4.22 -4.78 7.26
CA ARG A 238 3.95 -6.16 7.64
C ARG A 238 2.68 -6.21 8.50
N ILE A 239 1.68 -6.96 8.05
CA ILE A 239 0.40 -7.15 8.74
C ILE A 239 0.33 -8.60 9.23
N PHE A 240 -0.18 -8.79 10.45
CA PHE A 240 -0.32 -10.09 11.11
C PHE A 240 -1.80 -10.41 11.37
N PRO A 241 -2.60 -10.80 10.35
CA PRO A 241 -4.02 -10.97 10.52
C PRO A 241 -4.37 -12.02 11.59
N GLU A 242 -5.19 -11.64 12.56
CA GLU A 242 -5.55 -12.49 13.69
C GLU A 242 -6.30 -13.75 13.21
N GLY A 243 -5.94 -14.90 13.78
CA GLY A 243 -6.54 -16.18 13.41
C GLY A 243 -6.18 -16.70 12.01
N LYS A 244 -5.22 -16.05 11.32
CA LYS A 244 -4.69 -16.52 10.03
C LYS A 244 -3.29 -17.08 10.20
N SER A 245 -2.96 -18.09 9.39
CA SER A 245 -1.65 -18.75 9.41
C SER A 245 -0.58 -18.02 8.58
N TYR A 246 -0.95 -16.92 7.93
CA TYR A 246 -0.07 -16.16 7.04
C TYR A 246 0.25 -14.79 7.63
N VAL A 247 1.36 -14.24 7.20
CA VAL A 247 1.73 -12.83 7.37
C VAL A 247 1.62 -12.16 6.00
N ALA A 248 1.11 -10.93 5.97
CA ALA A 248 0.97 -10.17 4.73
C ALA A 248 2.03 -9.06 4.69
N ASP A 249 2.97 -9.19 3.76
CA ASP A 249 3.99 -8.16 3.50
C ASP A 249 3.54 -7.30 2.31
N VAL A 250 3.41 -6.00 2.55
CA VAL A 250 2.93 -5.03 1.57
C VAL A 250 4.02 -4.03 1.25
N GLU A 251 4.58 -4.13 0.05
CA GLU A 251 5.52 -3.15 -0.47
C GLU A 251 4.82 -1.80 -0.73
N PRO A 252 5.44 -0.67 -0.37
CA PRO A 252 4.83 0.65 -0.46
C PRO A 252 4.95 1.23 -1.88
N LEU A 253 4.53 0.47 -2.89
CA LEU A 253 4.70 0.80 -4.30
C LEU A 253 3.87 2.02 -4.73
N PHE A 254 4.39 2.81 -5.67
CA PHE A 254 3.66 3.94 -6.25
C PHE A 254 2.29 3.52 -6.83
N ASP A 255 1.26 4.33 -6.57
CA ASP A 255 -0.12 4.15 -7.03
C ASP A 255 -0.81 2.88 -6.52
N ARG A 256 -0.32 2.35 -5.38
CA ARG A 256 -0.97 1.29 -4.61
C ARG A 256 -1.90 1.86 -3.55
N LEU A 257 -3.13 1.38 -3.54
CA LEU A 257 -4.12 1.61 -2.48
C LEU A 257 -4.27 0.33 -1.66
N LEU A 258 -4.29 0.47 -0.33
CA LEU A 258 -4.45 -0.62 0.62
C LEU A 258 -5.62 -0.32 1.56
N PHE A 259 -6.50 -1.29 1.76
CA PHE A 259 -7.52 -1.30 2.82
C PHE A 259 -7.23 -2.41 3.80
N PHE A 260 -7.47 -2.19 5.09
CA PHE A 260 -7.53 -3.24 6.11
C PHE A 260 -8.38 -2.78 7.30
N TRP A 261 -8.90 -3.74 8.07
CA TRP A 261 -9.64 -3.45 9.30
C TRP A 261 -8.73 -2.78 10.34
N SER A 262 -9.16 -1.65 10.91
CA SER A 262 -8.34 -0.88 11.84
C SER A 262 -8.20 -1.51 13.23
N ASP A 263 -9.08 -2.44 13.60
CA ASP A 263 -9.10 -3.04 14.94
C ASP A 263 -8.07 -4.17 15.12
N ARG A 264 -8.22 -4.92 16.22
CA ARG A 264 -7.30 -6.00 16.64
C ARG A 264 -7.13 -7.12 15.62
N ARG A 265 -7.98 -7.20 14.59
CA ARG A 265 -7.84 -8.17 13.50
C ARG A 265 -6.55 -7.98 12.71
N ASN A 266 -5.98 -6.76 12.66
CA ASN A 266 -4.77 -6.48 11.86
C ASN A 266 -3.69 -5.71 12.65
N PRO A 267 -3.03 -6.34 13.63
CA PRO A 267 -1.78 -5.81 14.16
C PRO A 267 -0.75 -5.71 13.02
N HIS A 268 -0.02 -4.60 12.95
CA HIS A 268 0.90 -4.34 11.84
C HIS A 268 2.07 -3.46 12.26
N GLU A 269 3.16 -3.53 11.51
CA GLU A 269 4.39 -2.75 11.71
C GLU A 269 4.94 -2.24 10.37
N VAL A 270 5.61 -1.10 10.40
CA VAL A 270 6.40 -0.61 9.26
C VAL A 270 7.84 -0.97 9.52
N GLN A 271 8.40 -1.88 8.73
CA GLN A 271 9.80 -2.25 8.80
C GLN A 271 10.71 -1.05 8.53
N PRO A 272 11.97 -1.07 9.02
CA PRO A 272 12.94 -0.01 8.77
C PRO A 272 13.01 0.39 7.29
N SER A 273 12.88 1.68 7.02
CA SER A 273 13.01 2.28 5.69
C SER A 273 14.41 2.90 5.57
N TYR A 274 15.12 2.61 4.48
CA TYR A 274 16.45 3.14 4.19
C TYR A 274 16.46 4.16 3.04
N ALA A 275 15.29 4.42 2.45
CA ALA A 275 15.03 5.53 1.55
C ALA A 275 13.82 6.34 2.04
N THR A 276 13.65 7.55 1.49
CA THR A 276 12.47 8.38 1.78
C THR A 276 11.21 7.70 1.29
N ARG A 277 10.28 7.44 2.20
CA ARG A 277 9.02 6.73 1.94
C ARG A 277 7.83 7.60 2.31
N TYR A 278 7.02 7.92 1.31
CA TYR A 278 5.77 8.65 1.44
C TYR A 278 4.57 7.71 1.44
N ALA A 279 3.59 8.02 2.29
CA ALA A 279 2.28 7.41 2.28
C ALA A 279 1.23 8.42 2.74
N MET A 280 -0.01 8.24 2.31
CA MET A 280 -1.14 9.01 2.82
C MET A 280 -2.20 8.07 3.38
N THR A 281 -2.57 8.29 4.64
CA THR A 281 -3.52 7.44 5.37
C THR A 281 -4.79 8.21 5.69
N VAL A 282 -5.94 7.59 5.46
CA VAL A 282 -7.23 8.01 6.02
C VAL A 282 -7.86 6.87 6.81
N TRP A 283 -8.58 7.22 7.87
CA TRP A 283 -9.36 6.26 8.66
C TRP A 283 -10.83 6.58 8.54
N TYR A 284 -11.62 5.60 8.11
CA TYR A 284 -13.07 5.69 8.06
C TYR A 284 -13.69 5.24 9.37
N PHE A 285 -14.78 5.91 9.76
CA PHE A 285 -15.46 5.67 11.01
C PHE A 285 -16.73 4.85 10.83
N ASP A 286 -16.92 3.89 11.71
CA ASP A 286 -18.25 3.38 11.99
C ASP A 286 -19.03 4.42 12.79
N ALA A 287 -20.27 4.68 12.39
CA ALA A 287 -21.09 5.72 12.97
C ALA A 287 -21.42 5.48 14.45
N GLU A 288 -21.72 4.24 14.82
CA GLU A 288 -22.19 3.87 16.16
C GLU A 288 -21.01 3.85 17.14
N GLU A 289 -19.95 3.12 16.80
CA GLU A 289 -18.73 3.04 17.63
C GLU A 289 -18.12 4.43 17.82
N ARG A 290 -18.13 5.27 16.78
CA ARG A 290 -17.63 6.65 16.89
C ARG A 290 -18.49 7.53 17.79
N ALA A 291 -19.81 7.37 17.77
CA ALA A 291 -20.72 8.09 18.65
C ALA A 291 -20.49 7.71 20.11
N GLU A 292 -20.32 6.41 20.40
CA GLU A 292 -19.98 5.91 21.73
C GLU A 292 -18.63 6.44 22.22
N ALA A 293 -17.59 6.39 21.37
CA ALA A 293 -16.26 6.87 21.72
C ALA A 293 -16.27 8.37 22.10
N LYS A 294 -17.00 9.19 21.34
CA LYS A 294 -17.20 10.61 21.66
C LYS A 294 -17.93 10.79 22.99
N GLN A 295 -18.96 9.98 23.26
CA GLN A 295 -19.68 10.06 24.54
C GLN A 295 -18.78 9.67 25.72
N LYS A 296 -18.01 8.59 25.61
CA LYS A 296 -17.04 8.14 26.63
C LYS A 296 -16.02 9.25 26.93
N PHE A 297 -15.47 9.88 25.89
CA PHE A 297 -14.53 11.00 26.04
C PHE A 297 -15.16 12.21 26.75
N ARG A 298 -16.40 12.59 26.40
CA ARG A 298 -17.13 13.66 27.11
C ARG A 298 -17.33 13.35 28.59
N ASN A 299 -17.71 12.12 28.91
CA ASN A 299 -17.92 11.69 30.29
C ASN A 299 -16.63 11.72 31.11
N LEU A 300 -15.51 11.25 30.55
CA LEU A 300 -14.20 11.27 31.21
C LEU A 300 -13.72 12.71 31.50
N ASN A 301 -13.89 13.62 30.53
CA ASN A 301 -13.52 15.02 30.75
C ASN A 301 -14.42 15.71 31.78
N ALA A 302 -15.71 15.36 31.82
CA ALA A 302 -16.62 15.86 32.84
C ALA A 302 -16.24 15.35 34.25
N ALA A 303 -15.85 14.08 34.38
CA ALA A 303 -15.38 13.50 35.64
C ALA A 303 -14.09 14.20 36.13
N LYS A 304 -13.09 14.38 35.26
CA LYS A 304 -11.85 15.09 35.59
C LYS A 304 -12.08 16.53 36.07
N LYS A 305 -13.07 17.23 35.52
CA LYS A 305 -13.45 18.58 35.96
C LYS A 305 -14.12 18.60 37.34
N LYS A 306 -14.81 17.52 37.73
CA LYS A 306 -15.42 17.40 39.07
C LYS A 306 -14.42 17.02 40.16
N GLU A 307 -13.34 16.34 39.79
CA GLU A 307 -12.25 15.92 40.70
C GLU A 307 -11.13 16.96 40.85
N ALA A 308 -11.16 18.05 40.07
CA ALA A 308 -10.20 19.14 40.24
C ALA A 308 -10.46 19.86 41.58
N PRO A 309 -9.44 20.05 42.44
CA PRO A 309 -9.61 20.77 43.70
C PRO A 309 -10.10 22.20 43.43
N PRO A 310 -10.89 22.80 44.33
CA PRO A 310 -11.30 24.19 44.18
C PRO A 310 -10.04 25.04 44.06
N SER A 311 -9.96 25.87 43.02
CA SER A 311 -8.90 26.86 42.89
C SER A 311 -8.94 27.74 44.13
N GLU A 312 -7.86 27.73 44.92
CA GLU A 312 -7.64 28.75 45.94
C GLU A 312 -7.66 30.10 45.24
N ALA A 313 -8.76 30.84 45.46
CA ALA A 313 -8.89 32.22 45.03
C ALA A 313 -8.20 33.07 46.11
N GLU A 314 -7.02 33.60 45.78
CA GLU A 314 -6.47 34.82 46.38
C GLU A 314 -6.70 36.00 45.42
#